data_AF-A0A7G4A4V4-F1
#
_entry.id   AF-A0A7G4A4V4-F1
#
_cell.length_a   1.000
_cell.length_b   1.000
_cell.length_c   1.000
_cell.angle_alpha   90.00
_cell.angle_beta   90.00
_cell.angle_gamma   90.00
#
_symmetry.space_group_name_H-M   'P 1'
#
loop_
_entity.id
_entity.type
_entity.pdbx_description
1 polymer ?
#
loop_
_entity_poly.entity_id
_entity_poly.type
_entity_poly.pdbx_seq_one_letter_code
_entity_poly.pdbx_strand_id
1 'polypeptide(L)' 'MNDNICHYCLEIKDYFSIRGQYRVSKGKLLCYRLCLSCSRKLIGINSYSDKESRHIFLTTVKDNAKKNPLYVDS' A
#
# COMPACT_ATOMS: atom_id res chain seq x y z
N MET A 1 5.63 3.62 17.76
CA MET A 1 4.21 3.76 17.39
C MET A 1 4.06 3.27 15.97
N ASN A 2 3.20 2.30 15.71
CA ASN A 2 2.85 1.90 14.34
C ASN A 2 1.79 2.89 13.87
N ASP A 3 2.22 4.00 13.31
CA ASP A 3 1.29 5.01 12.83
C ASP A 3 0.39 4.38 11.77
N ASN A 4 -0.91 4.64 11.90
CA ASN A 4 -1.91 4.24 10.95
C ASN A 4 -1.75 5.05 9.66
N ILE A 5 -0.66 4.80 8.93
CA ILE A 5 -0.27 5.54 7.74
C ILE A 5 -0.80 4.85 6.47
N CYS A 6 -1.32 5.66 5.56
CA CYS A 6 -1.60 5.23 4.20
C CYS A 6 -0.29 5.13 3.41
N HIS A 7 -0.01 3.95 2.86
CA HIS A 7 1.24 3.68 2.16
C HIS A 7 1.30 4.29 0.75
N TYR A 8 0.22 4.93 0.28
CA TYR A 8 0.26 5.72 -0.94
C TYR A 8 0.47 7.21 -0.67
N CYS A 9 -0.44 7.85 0.09
CA CYS A 9 -0.40 9.30 0.33
C CYS A 9 0.42 9.72 1.57
N LEU A 10 0.94 8.78 2.36
CA LEU A 10 1.72 9.02 3.58
C LEU A 10 0.98 9.80 4.69
N GLU A 11 -0.34 9.94 4.58
CA GLU A 11 -1.15 10.55 5.62
C GLU A 11 -1.55 9.53 6.68
N ILE A 12 -1.59 9.97 7.94
CA ILE A 12 -2.20 9.21 9.04
C ILE A 12 -3.72 9.26 8.87
N LYS A 13 -4.37 8.10 8.90
CA LYS A 13 -5.81 7.95 8.72
C LYS A 13 -6.36 6.94 9.72
N ASP A 14 -7.53 7.25 10.28
CA ASP A 14 -8.19 6.31 11.20
C ASP A 14 -8.89 5.16 10.46
N TYR A 15 -9.26 5.37 9.19
CA TYR A 15 -10.05 4.43 8.40
C TYR A 15 -9.32 3.96 7.13
N PHE A 16 -9.30 2.64 6.92
CA PHE A 16 -8.68 1.97 5.77
C PHE A 16 -9.68 1.11 5.02
N SER A 17 -9.50 1.00 3.70
CA SER A 17 -10.36 0.16 2.86
C SER A 17 -9.63 -1.04 2.28
N ILE A 18 -8.33 -0.93 1.99
CA ILE A 18 -7.52 -2.04 1.48
C ILE A 18 -6.29 -2.22 2.36
N ARG A 19 -6.02 -3.47 2.72
CA ARG A 19 -4.75 -3.92 3.29
C ARG A 19 -4.22 -5.04 2.40
N GLY A 20 -2.92 -5.06 2.20
CA GLY A 20 -2.28 -6.11 1.42
C GLY A 20 -0.88 -6.39 1.94
N GLN A 21 -0.34 -7.52 1.51
CA GLN A 21 1.00 -7.94 1.87
C GLN A 21 1.78 -8.31 0.61
N TYR A 22 3.09 -8.10 0.64
CA TYR A 22 3.97 -8.57 -0.42
C TYR A 22 5.28 -9.07 0.16
N ARG A 23 5.87 -10.05 -0.53
CA ARG A 23 7.15 -10.63 -0.16
C ARG A 23 8.27 -9.68 -0.56
N VAL A 24 9.14 -9.36 0.38
CA VAL A 24 10.40 -8.65 0.12
C VAL A 24 11.57 -9.62 -0.03
N SER A 25 12.69 -9.13 -0.58
CA SER A 25 13.95 -9.84 -0.54
C SER A 25 14.28 -10.20 0.91
N LYS A 26 14.76 -11.43 1.15
CA LYS A 26 14.93 -12.08 2.46
C LYS A 26 13.69 -12.78 3.03
N GLY A 27 12.64 -12.98 2.24
CA GLY A 27 11.53 -13.87 2.59
C GLY A 27 10.52 -13.30 3.58
N LYS A 28 10.76 -12.10 4.12
CA LYS A 28 9.82 -11.39 4.99
C LYS A 28 8.61 -10.88 4.21
N LEU A 29 7.46 -10.81 4.87
CA LEU A 29 6.25 -10.18 4.34
C LEU A 29 6.15 -8.75 4.89
N LEU A 30 5.96 -7.79 3.99
CA LEU A 30 5.62 -6.41 4.37
C LEU A 30 4.14 -6.18 4.11
N CYS A 31 3.47 -5.64 5.14
CA CYS A 31 2.11 -5.14 5.01
C CYS A 31 2.11 -3.70 4.51
N TYR A 32 1.13 -3.40 3.66
CA TYR A 32 0.75 -2.04 3.31
C TYR A 32 -0.73 -1.84 3.57
N ARG A 33 -1.11 -0.58 3.72
CA ARG A 33 -2.48 -0.13 4.00
C ARG A 33 -2.82 1.04 3.11
N LEU A 34 -4.03 1.07 2.56
CA LEU A 34 -4.55 2.15 1.73
C LEU A 34 -5.81 2.74 2.39
N CYS A 35 -5.82 4.06 2.54
CA CYS A 35 -7.02 4.78 2.97
C CYS A 35 -8.12 4.67 1.90
N LEU A 36 -9.34 5.06 2.25
CA LEU A 36 -10.50 4.95 1.34
C LEU A 36 -10.27 5.67 0.00
N SER A 37 -9.70 6.87 0.01
CA SER A 37 -9.42 7.65 -1.21
C SER A 37 -8.42 6.93 -2.13
N CYS A 38 -7.28 6.48 -1.59
CA CYS A 38 -6.27 5.77 -2.36
C CYS A 38 -6.76 4.40 -2.85
N SER A 39 -7.65 3.75 -2.09
CA SER A 39 -8.29 2.49 -2.50
C SER A 39 -9.19 2.71 -3.71
N ARG A 40 -10.02 3.77 -3.71
CA ARG A 40 -10.85 4.16 -4.87
C ARG A 40 -9.98 4.49 -6.09
N LYS A 41 -8.84 5.16 -5.90
CA LYS A 41 -7.88 5.42 -6.98
C LYS A 41 -7.37 4.12 -7.60
N LEU A 42 -6.95 3.15 -6.78
CA LEU A 42 -6.49 1.84 -7.27
C LEU A 42 -7.61 1.07 -7.99
N ILE A 43 -8.84 1.10 -7.47
CA ILE A 43 -10.01 0.48 -8.13
C ILE A 43 -10.23 1.12 -9.50
N GLY A 44 -10.22 2.46 -9.60
CA GLY A 44 -10.34 3.17 -10.87
C GLY A 44 -9.29 2.76 -11.89
N ILE A 45 -8.01 2.74 -11.49
CA ILE A 45 -6.90 2.29 -12.35
C ILE A 45 -7.14 0.86 -12.87
N ASN A 46 -7.59 -0.06 -12.00
CA ASN A 46 -7.88 -1.43 -12.39
C ASN A 46 -9.08 -1.52 -13.36
N SER A 47 -10.14 -0.73 -13.13
CA SER A 47 -11.32 -0.70 -14.00
C SER A 47 -10.99 -0.27 -15.43
N TYR A 48 -10.04 0.65 -15.59
CA TYR A 48 -9.58 1.10 -16.92
C TYR A 48 -8.49 0.20 -17.53
N SER A 49 -8.10 -0.90 -16.86
CA SER A 49 -7.00 -1.77 -17.30
C SER A 49 -5.69 -1.03 -17.59
N ASP A 50 -5.47 0.12 -16.92
CA ASP A 50 -4.28 0.94 -17.10
C ASP A 50 -3.09 0.28 -16.36
N LYS A 51 -2.32 -0.49 -17.12
CA LYS A 51 -1.18 -1.26 -16.61
C LYS A 51 -0.06 -0.35 -16.10
N GLU A 52 0.18 0.78 -16.75
CA GLU A 52 1.27 1.69 -16.41
C GLU A 52 0.96 2.43 -15.10
N SER A 53 -0.21 3.06 -15.00
CA SER A 53 -0.65 3.71 -13.76
C SER A 53 -0.72 2.72 -12.61
N ARG A 54 -1.14 1.47 -12.86
CA ARG A 54 -1.15 0.41 -11.85
C ARG A 54 0.26 0.08 -11.38
N HIS A 55 1.21 -0.05 -12.29
CA HIS A 55 2.60 -0.33 -11.96
C HIS A 55 3.19 0.78 -11.11
N ILE A 56 3.05 2.04 -11.55
CA ILE A 56 3.53 3.23 -10.81
C ILE A 56 2.91 3.27 -9.41
N PHE A 57 1.59 3.12 -9.32
CA PHE A 57 0.87 3.16 -8.04
C PHE A 57 1.38 2.09 -7.07
N LEU A 58 1.48 0.83 -7.51
CA LEU A 58 1.93 -0.27 -6.65
C LEU A 58 3.41 -0.16 -6.29
N THR A 59 4.25 0.37 -7.17
CA THR A 59 5.67 0.64 -6.87
C THR A 59 5.80 1.69 -5.77
N THR A 60 5.07 2.82 -5.87
CA THR A 60 5.03 3.84 -4.81
C THR A 60 4.58 3.26 -3.47
N VAL A 61 3.50 2.45 -3.47
CA VAL A 61 3.00 1.81 -2.24
C VAL A 61 4.06 0.93 -1.59
N LYS A 62 4.76 0.12 -2.40
CA LYS A 62 5.81 -0.78 -1.92
C LYS A 62 7.03 -0.02 -1.39
N ASP A 63 7.45 1.05 -2.06
CA ASP A 63 8.61 1.81 -1.61
C ASP A 63 8.33 2.57 -0.30
N ASN A 64 7.13 3.11 -0.16
CA ASN A 64 6.69 3.72 1.09
C ASN A 64 6.52 2.71 2.22
N ALA A 65 6.04 1.49 1.93
CA ALA A 65 5.95 0.39 2.90
C ALA A 65 7.32 -0.14 3.34
N LYS A 66 8.35 -0.09 2.48
CA LYS A 66 9.73 -0.38 2.92
C LYS A 66 10.27 0.67 3.87
N LYS A 67 9.93 1.96 3.63
CA LYS A 67 10.37 3.08 4.48
C LYS A 67 9.64 3.10 5.82
N ASN A 68 8.37 2.69 5.85
CA ASN A 68 7.54 2.59 7.05
C ASN A 68 7.07 1.14 7.24
N PRO A 69 7.97 0.21 7.59
CA PRO A 69 7.67 -1.20 7.54
C PRO A 69 6.69 -1.61 8.64
N LEU A 70 5.51 -2.04 8.20
CA LEU A 70 4.59 -2.83 9.01
C LEU A 70 4.92 -4.30 8.80
N TYR A 71 5.78 -4.85 9.65
CA TYR A 71 6.03 -6.29 9.65
C TYR A 71 4.83 -7.02 10.26
N VAL A 72 4.44 -8.13 9.62
CA VAL A 72 3.57 -9.12 10.24
C VAL A 72 4.51 -10.07 10.95
N ASP A 73 4.48 -10.10 12.28
CA ASP A 73 5.07 -11.23 12.99
C ASP A 73 4.31 -12.48 12.52
N SER A 74 5.09 -13.45 12.07
CA SER A 74 4.63 -14.73 11.53
C SER A 74 4.18 -15.64 12.66
#